data_AF-A0A2T6BTP7-F1
#
_entry.id   AF-A0A2T6BTP7-F1
#
_cell.length_a   1.000
_cell.length_b   1.000
_cell.length_c   1.000
_cell.angle_alpha   90.00
_cell.angle_beta   90.00
_cell.angle_gamma   90.00
#
_symmetry.space_group_name_H-M   'P 1'
#
loop_
_entity.id
_entity.type
_entity.pdbx_description
1 polymer ?
#
loop_
_entity_poly.entity_id
_entity_poly.type
_entity_poly.pdbx_seq_one_letter_code
_entity_poly.pdbx_strand_id
1 'polypeptide(L)'
;MLLENMLSKNMKQIDFIAALEFLKTSESGRKTPVYSGYRPHIEFENYPEYLTSGEQTYIGQEVVELGTKVKATIKLLATSYFSKRLYENMEFKFCEGARVIGFGKILQIINTELQCEEGIDQKEINLNLYPKDILERIKSDFRDNYSLAKRKIQEFIILDKTFRDYRIVRALLFTANQEISRLEKMIALAKIDWRDLLLQAEYNQIDKRVRDFNNEFGKEKL
;
A
#
# COMPACT_ATOMS: atom_id res chain seq x y z
N MET A 1 12.62 -34.17 -3.26
CA MET A 1 11.63 -34.02 -2.18
C MET A 1 12.13 -33.24 -0.95
N LEU A 2 13.14 -33.67 -0.16
CA LEU A 2 13.64 -32.89 1.00
C LEU A 2 14.43 -31.62 0.61
N LEU A 3 15.26 -31.70 -0.43
CA LEU A 3 16.03 -30.56 -0.95
C LEU A 3 15.12 -29.51 -1.60
N GLU A 4 14.14 -29.96 -2.41
CA GLU A 4 13.11 -29.10 -3.00
C GLU A 4 12.20 -28.47 -1.92
N ASN A 5 11.88 -29.19 -0.85
CA ASN A 5 11.16 -28.63 0.29
C ASN A 5 12.01 -27.63 1.10
N MET A 6 13.32 -27.82 1.22
CA MET A 6 14.20 -26.82 1.84
C MET A 6 14.38 -25.58 0.96
N LEU A 7 14.56 -25.76 -0.34
CA LEU A 7 14.63 -24.67 -1.32
C LEU A 7 13.31 -23.89 -1.39
N SER A 8 12.16 -24.58 -1.34
CA SER A 8 10.84 -23.93 -1.28
C SER A 8 10.56 -23.24 0.06
N LYS A 9 11.08 -23.76 1.18
CA LYS A 9 10.96 -23.13 2.51
C LYS A 9 11.84 -21.88 2.65
N ASN A 10 13.02 -21.86 2.01
CA ASN A 10 13.88 -20.67 1.93
C ASN A 10 13.32 -19.62 0.95
N MET A 11 12.71 -20.03 -0.17
CA MET A 11 12.03 -19.10 -1.09
C MET A 11 10.78 -18.46 -0.47
N LYS A 12 10.07 -19.15 0.44
CA LYS A 12 8.95 -18.58 1.22
C LYS A 12 9.34 -17.43 2.16
N GLN A 13 10.63 -17.08 2.26
CA GLN A 13 11.08 -15.93 3.04
C GLN A 13 11.49 -14.73 2.19
N ILE A 14 11.48 -14.81 0.86
CA ILE A 14 11.87 -13.68 0.00
C ILE A 14 10.61 -13.07 -0.59
N ASP A 15 10.46 -11.77 -0.42
CA ASP A 15 9.34 -11.02 -0.99
C ASP A 15 9.68 -10.52 -2.39
N PHE A 16 10.88 -9.97 -2.60
CA PHE A 16 11.33 -9.50 -3.90
C PHE A 16 12.85 -9.43 -4.00
N ILE A 17 13.36 -9.36 -5.23
CA ILE A 17 14.75 -9.05 -5.55
C ILE A 17 14.82 -7.58 -5.94
N ALA A 18 15.81 -6.85 -5.42
CA ALA A 18 16.01 -5.43 -5.73
C ALA A 18 17.47 -5.13 -6.10
N ALA A 19 17.65 -4.10 -6.92
CA ALA A 19 18.91 -3.38 -7.04
C ALA A 19 18.94 -2.34 -5.91
N LEU A 20 19.99 -2.36 -5.09
CA LEU A 20 20.21 -1.40 -4.02
C LEU A 20 21.41 -0.53 -4.37
N GLU A 21 21.31 0.76 -4.04
CA GLU A 21 22.38 1.73 -4.12
C GLU A 21 22.59 2.35 -2.74
N PHE A 22 23.75 2.08 -2.14
CA PHE A 22 24.12 2.65 -0.86
C PHE A 22 24.74 4.03 -1.07
N LEU A 23 24.26 5.02 -0.32
CA LEU A 23 24.85 6.35 -0.30
C LEU A 23 26.24 6.33 0.34
N LYS A 24 27.10 7.28 -0.04
CA LYS A 24 28.44 7.41 0.55
C LYS A 24 28.35 7.89 2.01
N THR A 25 29.45 7.77 2.75
CA THR A 25 29.57 8.30 4.11
C THR A 25 29.18 9.77 4.22
N SER A 26 29.57 10.59 3.25
CA SER A 26 29.27 12.03 3.20
C SER A 26 27.79 12.34 3.03
N GLU A 27 27.00 11.39 2.55
CA GLU A 27 25.59 11.58 2.18
C GLU A 27 24.64 10.89 3.17
N SER A 28 25.02 9.70 3.66
CA SER A 28 24.22 8.91 4.61
C SER A 28 24.57 9.15 6.08
N GLY A 29 25.79 9.60 6.36
CA GLY A 29 26.35 9.65 7.71
C GLY A 29 26.75 8.28 8.28
N ARG A 30 26.51 7.17 7.56
CA ARG A 30 27.06 5.85 7.92
C ARG A 30 28.55 5.83 7.65
N LYS A 31 29.31 5.16 8.53
CA LYS A 31 30.79 5.08 8.42
C LYS A 31 31.30 3.68 8.16
N THR A 32 30.44 2.68 8.32
CA THR A 32 30.80 1.27 8.26
C THR A 32 30.06 0.59 7.12
N PRO A 33 30.66 -0.45 6.53
CA PRO A 33 29.99 -1.28 5.56
C PRO A 33 28.79 -1.99 6.18
N VAL A 34 27.97 -2.58 5.31
CA VAL A 34 26.70 -3.22 5.68
C VAL A 34 26.77 -4.71 5.37
N TYR A 35 26.23 -5.53 6.26
CA TYR A 35 26.29 -6.98 6.19
C TYR A 35 24.91 -7.56 5.86
N SER A 36 24.86 -8.70 5.17
CA SER A 36 23.62 -9.46 4.97
C SER A 36 22.92 -9.71 6.32
N GLY A 37 21.58 -9.68 6.29
CA GLY A 37 20.75 -9.64 7.50
C GLY A 37 20.44 -8.22 8.00
N TYR A 38 20.96 -7.18 7.34
CA TYR A 38 20.64 -5.78 7.63
C TYR A 38 19.15 -5.49 7.44
N ARG A 39 18.51 -4.82 8.41
CA ARG A 39 17.06 -4.60 8.50
C ARG A 39 16.67 -3.13 8.62
N PRO A 40 17.02 -2.27 7.64
CA PRO A 40 16.61 -0.88 7.66
C PRO A 40 15.10 -0.75 7.50
N HIS A 41 14.58 0.43 7.83
CA HIS A 41 13.22 0.78 7.43
C HIS A 41 13.19 1.01 5.92
N ILE A 42 12.11 0.61 5.27
CA ILE A 42 11.82 0.81 3.86
C ILE A 42 10.63 1.77 3.75
N GLU A 43 10.80 2.74 2.86
CA GLU A 43 9.79 3.73 2.52
C GLU A 43 9.54 3.70 1.02
N PHE A 44 8.32 3.36 0.64
CA PHE A 44 7.83 3.50 -0.72
C PHE A 44 7.16 4.87 -0.85
N GLU A 45 7.51 5.64 -1.88
CA GLU A 45 7.06 7.04 -2.06
C GLU A 45 5.53 7.19 -1.99
N ASN A 46 4.82 6.25 -2.61
CA ASN A 46 3.36 6.27 -2.68
C ASN A 46 2.67 5.75 -1.41
N TYR A 47 3.43 5.32 -0.39
CA TYR A 47 2.94 4.72 0.86
C TYR A 47 3.56 5.38 2.11
N PRO A 48 3.50 6.72 2.24
CA PRO A 48 4.28 7.46 3.24
C PRO A 48 3.87 7.19 4.69
N GLU A 49 2.65 6.71 4.94
CA GLU A 49 2.16 6.44 6.29
C GLU A 49 2.63 5.10 6.87
N TYR A 50 3.21 4.22 6.06
CA TYR A 50 3.55 2.86 6.48
C TYR A 50 5.04 2.58 6.32
N LEU A 51 5.74 2.62 7.45
CA LEU A 51 7.13 2.18 7.55
C LEU A 51 7.14 0.68 7.84
N THR A 52 7.87 -0.08 7.04
CA THR A 52 8.16 -1.49 7.31
C THR A 52 9.67 -1.68 7.38
N SER A 53 10.15 -2.70 8.07
CA SER A 53 11.56 -3.09 7.96
C SER A 53 11.72 -4.13 6.87
N GLY A 54 12.80 -4.06 6.10
CA GLY A 54 13.14 -5.08 5.11
C GLY A 54 14.51 -5.67 5.39
N GLU A 55 14.58 -6.98 5.67
CA GLU A 55 15.85 -7.69 5.73
C GLU A 55 16.46 -7.80 4.33
N GLN A 56 17.72 -7.40 4.21
CA GLN A 56 18.50 -7.44 2.99
C GLN A 56 19.50 -8.58 3.05
N THR A 57 19.50 -9.46 2.06
CA THR A 57 20.56 -10.47 1.86
C THR A 57 21.21 -10.22 0.50
N TYR A 58 22.50 -9.92 0.50
CA TYR A 58 23.21 -9.48 -0.70
C TYR A 58 23.60 -10.69 -1.57
N ILE A 59 23.38 -10.58 -2.87
CA ILE A 59 23.59 -11.69 -3.81
C ILE A 59 25.05 -11.68 -4.24
N GLY A 60 25.76 -12.78 -3.97
CA GLY A 60 27.16 -12.99 -4.37
C GLY A 60 28.21 -12.38 -3.43
N GLN A 61 27.78 -11.73 -2.34
CA GLN A 61 28.66 -11.13 -1.33
C GLN A 61 27.97 -11.06 0.03
N GLU A 62 28.74 -11.03 1.12
CA GLU A 62 28.20 -10.88 2.49
C GLU A 62 28.23 -9.43 2.98
N VAL A 63 29.11 -8.61 2.40
CA VAL A 63 29.41 -7.24 2.85
C VAL A 63 29.31 -6.29 1.68
N VAL A 64 28.75 -5.10 1.91
CA VAL A 64 28.57 -4.05 0.90
C VAL A 64 29.19 -2.74 1.42
N GLU A 65 30.09 -2.18 0.62
CA GLU A 65 30.70 -0.88 0.88
C GLU A 65 29.75 0.26 0.54
N LEU A 66 29.86 1.37 1.27
CA LEU A 66 29.06 2.58 1.02
C LEU A 66 29.42 3.20 -0.34
N GLY A 67 28.45 3.80 -1.02
CA GLY A 67 28.63 4.36 -2.37
C GLY A 67 28.58 3.34 -3.50
N THR A 68 28.22 2.09 -3.23
CA THR A 68 28.19 1.00 -4.24
C THR A 68 26.77 0.52 -4.51
N LYS A 69 26.63 -0.23 -5.62
CA LYS A 69 25.39 -0.88 -6.02
C LYS A 69 25.51 -2.39 -5.86
N VAL A 70 24.43 -3.02 -5.39
CA VAL A 70 24.37 -4.48 -5.19
C VAL A 70 22.98 -5.00 -5.52
N LYS A 71 22.86 -6.27 -5.89
CA LYS A 71 21.55 -6.94 -5.95
C LYS A 71 21.30 -7.64 -4.61
N ALA A 72 20.08 -7.57 -4.10
CA ALA A 72 19.72 -8.19 -2.83
C ALA A 72 18.35 -8.85 -2.91
N THR A 73 18.17 -9.93 -2.15
CA THR A 73 16.82 -10.41 -1.81
C THR A 73 16.32 -9.60 -0.62
N ILE A 74 15.05 -9.22 -0.64
CA ILE A 74 14.39 -8.46 0.40
C ILE A 74 13.27 -9.29 1.02
N LYS A 75 13.23 -9.28 2.35
CA LYS A 75 12.14 -9.84 3.16
C LYS A 75 11.53 -8.75 4.02
N LEU A 76 10.29 -8.39 3.75
CA LEU A 76 9.53 -7.44 4.53
C LEU A 76 9.10 -8.07 5.86
N LEU A 77 9.18 -7.28 6.93
CA LEU A 77 8.69 -7.67 8.25
C LEU A 77 7.15 -7.69 8.27
N ALA A 78 6.53 -6.68 7.65
CA ALA A 78 5.09 -6.57 7.53
C ALA A 78 4.69 -6.45 6.06
N THR A 79 4.01 -7.48 5.56
CA THR A 79 3.62 -7.63 4.15
C THR A 79 2.16 -7.25 3.87
N SER A 80 1.27 -7.40 4.85
CA SER A 80 -0.18 -7.28 4.64
C SER A 80 -0.60 -5.94 4.05
N TYR A 81 0.04 -4.84 4.46
CA TYR A 81 -0.24 -3.51 3.93
C TYR A 81 0.16 -3.36 2.44
N PHE A 82 1.15 -4.12 1.98
CA PHE A 82 1.64 -4.08 0.59
C PHE A 82 1.00 -5.15 -0.31
N SER A 83 0.02 -5.91 0.19
CA SER A 83 -0.65 -6.93 -0.61
C SER A 83 -1.24 -6.32 -1.88
N LYS A 84 -0.93 -6.94 -3.03
CA LYS A 84 -1.34 -6.53 -4.37
C LYS A 84 -0.99 -5.09 -4.76
N ARG A 85 0.12 -4.55 -4.25
CA ARG A 85 0.47 -3.12 -4.37
C ARG A 85 1.91 -2.85 -4.82
N LEU A 86 2.76 -3.88 -4.89
CA LEU A 86 4.13 -3.76 -5.40
C LEU A 86 4.17 -4.12 -6.88
N TYR A 87 5.11 -3.52 -7.61
CA TYR A 87 5.36 -3.82 -9.02
C TYR A 87 6.86 -3.76 -9.33
N GLU A 88 7.28 -4.41 -10.41
CA GLU A 88 8.65 -4.30 -10.89
C GLU A 88 8.97 -2.87 -11.33
N ASN A 89 10.22 -2.46 -11.12
CA ASN A 89 10.70 -1.09 -11.26
C ASN A 89 10.20 -0.10 -10.21
N MET A 90 9.39 -0.53 -9.24
CA MET A 90 9.02 0.33 -8.12
C MET A 90 10.25 0.73 -7.32
N GLU A 91 10.39 2.03 -7.08
CA GLU A 91 11.48 2.59 -6.29
C GLU A 91 11.09 2.74 -4.82
N PHE A 92 12.08 2.62 -3.95
CA PHE A 92 11.95 2.83 -2.52
C PHE A 92 13.26 3.39 -1.97
N LYS A 93 13.19 4.02 -0.80
CA LYS A 93 14.39 4.36 -0.03
C LYS A 93 14.45 3.49 1.21
N PHE A 94 15.65 3.28 1.73
CA PHE A 94 15.83 2.60 3.00
C PHE A 94 16.65 3.45 3.96
N CYS A 95 16.20 3.47 5.21
CA CYS A 95 16.55 4.47 6.20
C CYS A 95 16.99 3.85 7.54
N GLU A 96 17.78 4.61 8.29
CA GLU A 96 18.03 4.39 9.72
C GLU A 96 17.53 5.60 10.51
N GLY A 97 16.44 5.38 11.27
CA GLY A 97 15.67 6.50 11.80
C GLY A 97 15.28 7.44 10.66
N ALA A 98 15.58 8.73 10.81
CA ALA A 98 15.27 9.75 9.80
C ALA A 98 16.30 9.85 8.65
N ARG A 99 17.40 9.10 8.70
CA ARG A 99 18.49 9.22 7.71
C ARG A 99 18.30 8.24 6.58
N VAL A 100 18.31 8.74 5.35
CA VAL A 100 18.34 7.89 4.15
C VAL A 100 19.74 7.28 4.01
N ILE A 101 19.79 5.95 3.89
CA ILE A 101 21.04 5.20 3.74
C ILE A 101 21.25 4.77 2.29
N GLY A 102 20.17 4.65 1.54
CA GLY A 102 20.25 4.30 0.13
C GLY A 102 18.88 4.17 -0.52
N PHE A 103 18.93 3.80 -1.79
CA PHE A 103 17.78 3.66 -2.66
C PHE A 103 17.71 2.25 -3.22
N GLY A 104 16.50 1.78 -3.44
CA GLY A 104 16.22 0.47 -3.98
C GLY A 104 15.25 0.55 -5.15
N LYS A 105 15.42 -0.36 -6.09
CA LYS A 105 14.50 -0.57 -7.20
C LYS A 105 14.14 -2.04 -7.27
N ILE A 106 12.86 -2.38 -7.20
CA ILE A 106 12.38 -3.75 -7.33
C ILE A 106 12.71 -4.25 -8.74
N LEU A 107 13.44 -5.36 -8.83
CA LEU A 107 13.77 -6.02 -10.10
C LEU A 107 12.80 -7.15 -10.41
N GLN A 108 12.37 -7.90 -9.39
CA GLN A 108 11.48 -9.04 -9.54
C GLN A 108 10.71 -9.27 -8.24
N ILE A 109 9.41 -9.49 -8.34
CA ILE A 109 8.58 -9.88 -7.19
C ILE A 109 8.55 -11.41 -7.10
N ILE A 110 8.86 -11.93 -5.92
CA ILE A 110 8.88 -13.38 -5.65
C ILE A 110 7.61 -13.78 -4.89
N ASN A 111 7.21 -12.98 -3.92
CA ASN A 111 5.94 -13.15 -3.23
C ASN A 111 4.80 -12.50 -4.04
N THR A 112 4.11 -13.32 -4.81
CA THR A 112 3.03 -12.89 -5.72
C THR A 112 1.81 -12.32 -4.99
N GLU A 113 1.66 -12.53 -3.67
CA GLU A 113 0.60 -11.87 -2.88
C GLU A 113 0.82 -10.36 -2.74
N LEU A 114 2.06 -9.90 -2.96
CA LEU A 114 2.42 -8.48 -2.96
C LEU A 114 2.28 -7.83 -4.33
N GLN A 115 2.31 -8.61 -5.41
CA GLN A 115 2.31 -8.11 -6.78
C GLN A 115 0.95 -7.55 -7.17
N CYS A 116 0.92 -6.30 -7.66
CA CYS A 116 -0.30 -5.75 -8.24
C CYS A 116 -0.59 -6.34 -9.64
N GLU A 117 -1.79 -6.10 -10.14
CA GLU A 117 -2.16 -6.44 -11.52
C GLU A 117 -1.20 -5.78 -12.53
N GLU A 118 -0.85 -6.49 -13.60
CA GLU A 118 0.05 -5.98 -14.63
C GLU A 118 -0.57 -4.78 -15.37
N GLY A 119 0.22 -3.72 -15.55
CA GLY A 119 -0.22 -2.52 -16.26
C GLY A 119 -1.21 -1.63 -15.50
N ILE A 120 -1.53 -1.93 -14.25
CA ILE A 120 -2.49 -1.13 -13.47
C ILE A 120 -1.95 0.26 -13.13
N ASP A 121 -2.78 1.28 -13.29
CA ASP A 121 -2.47 2.61 -12.77
C ASP A 121 -2.53 2.56 -11.23
N GLN A 122 -1.44 2.96 -10.57
CA GLN A 122 -1.37 3.03 -9.12
C GLN A 122 -2.47 3.91 -8.50
N LYS A 123 -3.00 4.89 -9.26
CA LYS A 123 -4.14 5.71 -8.82
C LYS A 123 -5.41 4.90 -8.55
N GLU A 124 -5.56 3.74 -9.17
CA GLU A 124 -6.75 2.89 -8.97
C GLU A 124 -6.67 2.06 -7.69
N ILE A 125 -5.46 1.62 -7.31
CA ILE A 125 -5.25 0.70 -6.19
C ILE A 125 -4.67 1.35 -4.95
N ASN A 126 -4.16 2.57 -5.06
CA ASN A 126 -3.57 3.28 -3.94
C ASN A 126 -4.45 4.45 -3.52
N LEU A 127 -5.08 4.30 -2.35
CA LEU A 127 -5.93 5.32 -1.75
C LEU A 127 -5.19 6.66 -1.59
N ASN A 128 -3.86 6.66 -1.40
CA ASN A 128 -3.06 7.89 -1.31
C ASN A 128 -3.09 8.75 -2.58
N LEU A 129 -3.44 8.15 -3.71
CA LEU A 129 -3.47 8.78 -5.02
C LEU A 129 -4.91 9.05 -5.50
N TYR A 130 -5.90 8.82 -4.66
CA TYR A 130 -7.31 9.07 -4.98
C TYR A 130 -7.61 10.58 -5.06
N PRO A 131 -8.74 10.97 -5.70
CA PRO A 131 -9.19 12.35 -5.75
C PRO A 131 -9.17 13.06 -4.39
N LYS A 132 -8.81 14.35 -4.43
CA LYS A 132 -8.64 15.17 -3.21
C LYS A 132 -9.92 15.21 -2.37
N ASP A 133 -11.10 15.25 -2.98
CA ASP A 133 -12.36 15.30 -2.23
C ASP A 133 -12.56 14.07 -1.34
N ILE A 134 -12.16 12.88 -1.81
CA ILE A 134 -12.19 11.63 -1.04
C ILE A 134 -11.19 11.69 0.11
N LEU A 135 -9.94 12.09 -0.17
CA LEU A 135 -8.87 12.16 0.83
C LEU A 135 -9.21 13.14 1.96
N GLU A 136 -9.67 14.34 1.61
CA GLU A 136 -10.08 15.34 2.59
C GLU A 136 -11.30 14.88 3.39
N ARG A 137 -12.24 14.18 2.75
CA ARG A 137 -13.41 13.62 3.44
C ARG A 137 -13.02 12.57 4.48
N ILE A 138 -12.11 11.65 4.15
CA ILE A 138 -11.62 10.65 5.13
C ILE A 138 -10.97 11.35 6.33
N LYS A 139 -10.19 12.40 6.07
CA LYS A 139 -9.52 13.18 7.11
C LYS A 139 -10.51 13.92 8.01
N SER A 140 -11.49 14.61 7.42
CA SER A 140 -12.48 15.39 8.17
C SER A 140 -13.42 14.51 9.00
N ASP A 141 -13.88 13.41 8.40
CA ASP A 141 -14.94 12.58 8.97
C ASP A 141 -14.41 11.73 10.13
N PHE A 142 -13.20 11.18 10.00
CA PHE A 142 -12.70 10.20 10.96
C PHE A 142 -11.70 10.75 11.98
N ARG A 143 -11.11 11.94 11.78
CA ARG A 143 -10.23 12.63 12.75
C ARG A 143 -9.23 11.70 13.44
N ASP A 144 -9.42 11.39 14.72
CA ASP A 144 -8.55 10.50 15.51
C ASP A 144 -8.51 9.06 14.95
N ASN A 145 -9.57 8.64 14.27
CA ASN A 145 -9.68 7.35 13.57
C ASN A 145 -9.23 7.41 12.11
N TYR A 146 -8.64 8.53 11.64
CA TYR A 146 -8.22 8.72 10.24
C TYR A 146 -7.38 7.55 9.71
N SER A 147 -6.32 7.17 10.44
CA SER A 147 -5.42 6.10 10.02
C SER A 147 -6.14 4.75 9.92
N LEU A 148 -7.09 4.48 10.83
CA LEU A 148 -7.87 3.25 10.84
C LEU A 148 -8.87 3.21 9.68
N ALA A 149 -9.59 4.30 9.44
CA ALA A 149 -10.53 4.41 8.32
C ALA A 149 -9.82 4.27 6.98
N LYS A 150 -8.71 4.99 6.81
CA LYS A 150 -7.86 4.94 5.61
C LYS A 150 -7.38 3.51 5.33
N ARG A 151 -6.89 2.80 6.34
CA ARG A 151 -6.48 1.39 6.20
C ARG A 151 -7.63 0.49 5.75
N LYS A 152 -8.81 0.62 6.37
CA LYS A 152 -9.98 -0.20 6.02
C LYS A 152 -10.48 0.05 4.59
N ILE A 153 -10.46 1.30 4.15
CA ILE A 153 -10.84 1.67 2.77
C ILE A 153 -9.78 1.14 1.80
N GLN A 154 -8.49 1.26 2.12
CA GLN A 154 -7.41 0.69 1.31
C GLN A 154 -7.53 -0.84 1.19
N GLU A 155 -7.84 -1.54 2.27
CA GLU A 155 -8.12 -2.98 2.24
C GLU A 155 -9.34 -3.27 1.36
N PHE A 156 -10.41 -2.48 1.47
CA PHE A 156 -11.63 -2.63 0.69
C PHE A 156 -11.40 -2.51 -0.83
N ILE A 157 -10.71 -1.47 -1.30
CA ILE A 157 -10.46 -1.26 -2.75
C ILE A 157 -9.54 -2.32 -3.39
N ILE A 158 -8.76 -3.05 -2.57
CA ILE A 158 -7.87 -4.12 -3.04
C ILE A 158 -8.61 -5.46 -3.18
N LEU A 159 -9.75 -5.64 -2.50
CA LEU A 159 -10.49 -6.90 -2.52
C LEU A 159 -11.10 -7.20 -3.89
N ASP A 160 -11.67 -6.17 -4.54
CA ASP A 160 -12.32 -6.30 -5.84
C ASP A 160 -12.13 -5.01 -6.65
N LYS A 161 -11.88 -5.14 -7.96
CA LYS A 161 -11.72 -4.00 -8.87
C LYS A 161 -12.94 -3.10 -8.94
N THR A 162 -14.15 -3.63 -8.73
CA THR A 162 -15.37 -2.84 -8.69
C THR A 162 -15.32 -1.79 -7.59
N PHE A 163 -14.71 -2.11 -6.44
CA PHE A 163 -14.63 -1.19 -5.29
C PHE A 163 -13.65 -0.03 -5.48
N ARG A 164 -12.83 -0.05 -6.54
CA ARG A 164 -11.91 1.04 -6.90
C ARG A 164 -12.64 2.27 -7.45
N ASP A 165 -13.90 2.11 -7.84
CA ASP A 165 -14.72 3.19 -8.37
C ASP A 165 -14.91 4.30 -7.31
N TYR A 166 -14.56 5.54 -7.68
CA TYR A 166 -14.67 6.70 -6.81
C TYR A 166 -16.11 6.95 -6.33
N ARG A 167 -17.13 6.62 -7.13
CA ARG A 167 -18.54 6.69 -6.73
C ARG A 167 -18.83 5.74 -5.57
N ILE A 168 -18.30 4.51 -5.61
CA ILE A 168 -18.48 3.54 -4.53
C ILE A 168 -17.78 4.03 -3.26
N VAL A 169 -16.54 4.54 -3.36
CA VAL A 169 -15.82 5.05 -2.19
C VAL A 169 -16.50 6.31 -1.61
N ARG A 170 -17.04 7.21 -2.44
CA ARG A 170 -17.82 8.35 -1.96
C ARG A 170 -19.12 7.93 -1.28
N ALA A 171 -19.86 6.98 -1.86
CA ALA A 171 -21.06 6.42 -1.25
C ALA A 171 -20.74 5.73 0.09
N LEU A 172 -19.62 5.02 0.17
CA LEU A 172 -19.13 4.39 1.40
C LEU A 172 -18.87 5.42 2.50
N LEU A 173 -18.16 6.50 2.18
CA LEU A 173 -17.87 7.58 3.13
C LEU A 173 -19.12 8.32 3.57
N PHE A 174 -20.02 8.61 2.63
CA PHE A 174 -21.30 9.26 2.93
C PHE A 174 -22.15 8.43 3.90
N THR A 175 -22.32 7.14 3.61
CA THR A 175 -23.14 6.24 4.43
C THR A 175 -22.47 5.86 5.75
N ALA A 176 -21.14 5.94 5.85
CA ALA A 176 -20.42 5.76 7.10
C ALA A 176 -20.72 6.87 8.13
N ASN A 177 -21.18 8.04 7.70
CA ASN A 177 -21.63 9.12 8.59
C ASN A 177 -20.63 9.45 9.71
N GLN A 178 -19.33 9.55 9.39
CA GLN A 178 -18.25 9.89 10.33
C GLN A 178 -18.00 8.86 11.44
N GLU A 179 -18.64 7.68 11.40
CA GLU A 179 -18.51 6.65 12.43
C GLU A 179 -17.75 5.44 11.90
N ILE A 180 -16.67 5.05 12.59
CA ILE A 180 -15.82 3.92 12.15
C ILE A 180 -16.58 2.58 12.15
N SER A 181 -17.44 2.37 13.15
CA SER A 181 -18.27 1.16 13.25
C SER A 181 -19.28 1.08 12.11
N ARG A 182 -19.76 2.23 11.62
CA ARG A 182 -20.66 2.31 10.48
C ARG A 182 -19.91 2.13 9.17
N LEU A 183 -18.69 2.67 9.03
CA LEU A 183 -17.81 2.35 7.90
C LEU A 183 -17.60 0.84 7.76
N GLU A 184 -17.29 0.14 8.84
CA GLU A 184 -17.12 -1.32 8.85
C GLU A 184 -18.38 -2.05 8.39
N LYS A 185 -19.56 -1.63 8.88
CA LYS A 185 -20.85 -2.18 8.45
C LYS A 185 -21.11 -1.95 6.96
N MET A 186 -20.81 -0.76 6.45
CA MET A 186 -21.02 -0.42 5.04
C MET A 186 -20.02 -1.16 4.13
N ILE A 187 -18.79 -1.37 4.57
CA ILE A 187 -17.82 -2.26 3.89
C ILE A 187 -18.38 -3.68 3.83
N ALA A 188 -18.91 -4.21 4.95
CA ALA A 188 -19.49 -5.55 4.98
C ALA A 188 -20.71 -5.69 4.06
N LEU A 189 -21.58 -4.68 4.04
CA LEU A 189 -22.72 -4.62 3.12
C LEU A 189 -22.27 -4.62 1.65
N ALA A 190 -21.32 -3.76 1.30
CA ALA A 190 -20.84 -3.62 -0.08
C ALA A 190 -20.15 -4.87 -0.62
N LYS A 191 -19.53 -5.68 0.27
CA LYS A 191 -18.98 -7.00 -0.08
C LYS A 191 -20.07 -8.02 -0.46
N ILE A 192 -21.29 -7.86 0.06
CA ILE A 192 -22.43 -8.70 -0.29
C ILE A 192 -23.07 -8.17 -1.57
N ASP A 193 -23.45 -6.88 -1.57
CA ASP A 193 -23.95 -6.18 -2.75
C ASP A 193 -23.65 -4.67 -2.64
N TRP A 194 -22.74 -4.18 -3.48
CA TRP A 194 -22.41 -2.75 -3.53
C TRP A 194 -23.54 -1.89 -4.08
N ARG A 195 -24.54 -2.48 -4.75
CA ARG A 195 -25.70 -1.73 -5.24
C ARG A 195 -26.58 -1.26 -4.08
N ASP A 196 -26.66 -2.05 -3.00
CA ASP A 196 -27.37 -1.66 -1.78
C ASP A 196 -26.70 -0.45 -1.11
N LEU A 197 -25.36 -0.40 -1.13
CA LEU A 197 -24.61 0.76 -0.67
C LEU A 197 -25.00 2.02 -1.47
N LEU A 198 -25.04 1.92 -2.81
CA LEU A 198 -25.43 3.04 -3.66
C LEU A 198 -26.89 3.44 -3.47
N LEU A 199 -27.80 2.48 -3.32
CA LEU A 199 -29.21 2.73 -3.05
C LEU A 199 -29.35 3.56 -1.77
N GLN A 200 -28.69 3.16 -0.69
CA GLN A 200 -28.72 3.89 0.58
C GLN A 200 -28.08 5.28 0.51
N ALA A 201 -27.06 5.46 -0.33
CA ALA A 201 -26.33 6.71 -0.44
C ALA A 201 -27.05 7.74 -1.32
N GLU A 202 -27.58 7.29 -2.46
CA GLU A 202 -28.05 8.15 -3.54
C GLU A 202 -29.56 8.31 -3.62
N TYR A 203 -30.34 7.39 -3.04
CA TYR A 203 -31.80 7.37 -3.17
C TYR A 203 -32.47 7.72 -1.83
N ASN A 204 -33.69 8.26 -1.93
CA ASN A 204 -34.55 8.48 -0.78
C ASN A 204 -35.53 7.31 -0.58
N GLN A 205 -36.43 7.42 0.40
CA GLN A 205 -37.40 6.37 0.76
C GLN A 205 -38.46 6.06 -0.31
N ILE A 206 -38.57 6.87 -1.36
CA ILE A 206 -39.53 6.69 -2.47
C ILE A 206 -38.81 6.34 -3.78
N ASP A 207 -37.58 5.80 -3.68
CA ASP A 207 -36.73 5.42 -4.81
C ASP A 207 -36.43 6.55 -5.81
N LYS A 208 -36.52 7.80 -5.35
CA LYS A 208 -36.03 8.95 -6.11
C LYS A 208 -34.55 9.15 -5.82
N ARG A 209 -33.72 9.11 -6.87
CA ARG A 209 -32.32 9.52 -6.79
C ARG A 209 -32.28 11.00 -6.37
N VAL A 210 -31.57 11.30 -5.29
CA VAL A 210 -31.40 12.65 -4.72
C VAL A 210 -29.94 13.08 -4.66
N ARG A 211 -29.00 12.16 -4.92
CA ARG A 211 -27.57 12.45 -5.03
C ARG A 211 -26.93 11.66 -6.19
N ASP A 212 -25.83 12.17 -6.69
CA ASP A 212 -24.98 11.55 -7.68
C ASP A 212 -23.51 11.57 -7.23
N PHE A 213 -23.01 10.41 -6.75
CA PHE A 213 -21.62 10.30 -6.29
C PHE A 213 -20.61 10.05 -7.43
N ASN A 214 -21.05 10.11 -8.70
CA ASN A 214 -20.09 10.37 -9.78
C ASN A 214 -19.46 11.77 -9.60
N ASN A 215 -20.19 12.71 -8.98
CA ASN A 215 -19.68 14.03 -8.63
C ASN A 215 -18.93 14.03 -7.30
N GLU A 216 -18.02 14.99 -7.16
CA GLU A 216 -17.28 15.25 -5.93
C GLU A 216 -18.21 15.63 -4.76
N PHE A 217 -17.73 15.43 -3.53
CA PHE A 217 -18.42 15.97 -2.35
C PHE A 217 -18.62 17.49 -2.45
N GLY A 218 -19.84 17.93 -2.13
CA GLY A 218 -20.30 19.31 -2.29
C GLY A 218 -21.01 19.57 -3.62
N LYS A 219 -20.92 18.65 -4.59
CA LYS A 219 -21.55 18.72 -5.92
C LYS A 219 -22.45 17.53 -6.21
N GLU A 220 -22.78 16.73 -5.20
CA GLU A 220 -23.52 15.49 -5.37
C GLU A 220 -25.02 15.70 -5.52
N LYS A 221 -25.58 16.87 -5.15
CA LYS A 221 -27.03 17.09 -5.27
C LYS A 221 -27.46 17.23 -6.74
N LEU A 222 -28.59 16.61 -7.07
CA LEU A 222 -29.26 16.72 -8.39
C LEU A 222 -30.07 18.00 -8.53
#